data_AF-A0A3C0XK01-F1
#
_entry.id   AF-A0A3C0XK01-F1
#
_cell.length_a   1.000
_cell.length_b   1.000
_cell.length_c   1.000
_cell.angle_alpha   90.00
_cell.angle_beta   90.00
_cell.angle_gamma   90.00
#
_symmetry.space_group_name_H-M   'P 1'
#
loop_
_entity.id
_entity.type
_entity.pdbx_description
1 polymer ?
#
loop_
_entity_poly.entity_id
_entity_poly.type
_entity_poly.pdbx_seq_one_letter_code
_entity_poly.pdbx_strand_id
1 'polypeptide(L)' 'MYGSVREQLQATIEEIRDAGLYKKERELASPQAAQVSSGGQRVLNFCANNYL' A
#
# COMPACT_ATOMS: atom_id res chain seq x y z
N MET A 1 20.02 22.69 4.08
CA MET A 1 18.80 23.10 4.79
C MET A 1 17.81 21.95 5.00
N TYR A 2 17.73 20.93 4.13
CA TYR A 2 16.79 19.80 4.29
C TYR A 2 17.39 18.48 4.85
N GLY A 3 18.69 18.47 5.20
CA GLY A 3 19.38 17.25 5.64
C GLY A 3 18.77 16.62 6.89
N SER A 4 18.58 17.42 7.94
CA SER A 4 18.01 16.96 9.22
C SER A 4 16.58 16.42 9.07
N VAL A 5 15.74 17.09 8.29
CA VAL A 5 14.36 16.62 8.03
C VAL A 5 14.35 15.31 7.26
N ARG A 6 15.25 15.16 6.26
CA ARG A 6 15.37 13.90 5.50
C ARG A 6 15.78 12.74 6.41
N GLU A 7 16.74 12.95 7.31
CA GLU A 7 17.21 11.94 8.27
C GLU A 7 16.08 11.55 9.23
N GLN A 8 15.34 12.53 9.77
CA GLN A 8 14.17 12.28 10.63
C GLN A 8 13.08 11.47 9.91
N LEU A 9 12.78 11.80 8.65
CA LEU A 9 11.79 11.07 7.85
C LEU A 9 12.25 9.63 7.57
N GLN A 10 13.53 9.42 7.29
CA GLN A 10 14.08 8.07 7.08
C GLN A 10 13.96 7.21 8.34
N ALA A 11 14.37 7.76 9.49
CA ALA A 11 14.23 7.08 10.78
C ALA A 11 12.76 6.75 11.10
N THR A 12 11.85 7.70 10.87
CA THR A 12 10.41 7.50 11.09
C THR A 12 9.85 6.37 10.20
N ILE A 13 10.29 6.28 8.95
CA ILE A 13 9.88 5.21 8.03
C ILE A 13 10.41 3.85 8.51
N GLU A 14 11.64 3.79 9.03
CA GLU A 14 12.22 2.57 9.60
C GLU A 14 11.46 2.12 10.85
N GLU A 15 11.18 3.02 11.79
CA GLU A 15 10.36 2.74 12.98
C GLU A 15 8.97 2.20 12.60
N ILE A 16 8.32 2.78 11.59
CA ILE A 16 7.02 2.31 11.08
C ILE A 16 7.13 0.89 10.48
N ARG A 17 8.25 0.56 9.82
CA ARG A 17 8.49 -0.79 9.28
C ARG A 17 8.71 -1.81 10.39
N ASP A 18 9.54 -1.48 11.37
CA ASP A 18 9.86 -2.36 12.49
C ASP A 18 8.64 -2.61 13.40
N ALA A 19 7.77 -1.62 13.53
CA ALA A 19 6.48 -1.76 14.23
C ALA A 19 5.43 -2.57 13.44
N GLY A 20 5.71 -2.98 12.19
CA GLY A 20 4.73 -3.67 11.33
C GLY A 20 3.57 -2.80 10.85
N LEU A 21 3.69 -1.46 10.98
CA LEU A 21 2.66 -0.48 10.61
C LEU A 21 2.82 0.04 9.18
N TYR A 22 3.93 -0.30 8.51
CA TYR A 22 4.20 0.11 7.14
C TYR A 22 3.20 -0.51 6.15
N LYS A 23 2.45 0.34 5.46
CA LYS A 23 1.48 -0.08 4.43
C LYS A 23 2.20 -0.34 3.11
N LYS A 24 2.10 -1.57 2.61
CA LYS A 24 2.53 -1.91 1.25
C LYS A 24 1.35 -1.78 0.31
N GLU A 25 1.54 -1.05 -0.78
CA GLU A 25 0.56 -0.98 -1.85
C GLU A 25 0.51 -2.28 -2.63
N ARG A 26 -0.66 -2.60 -3.16
CA ARG A 26 -0.83 -3.69 -4.10
C ARG A 26 -1.51 -3.15 -5.35
N GLU A 27 -0.81 -3.21 -6.46
CA GLU A 27 -1.31 -2.73 -7.74
C GLU A 27 -2.50 -3.58 -8.24
N LEU A 28 -3.48 -2.91 -8.84
CA LEU A 28 -4.56 -3.55 -9.59
C LEU A 28 -4.22 -3.48 -11.07
N ALA A 29 -4.01 -4.64 -11.70
CA ALA A 29 -3.73 -4.78 -13.13
C ALA A 29 -5.01 -4.97 -13.97
N SER A 30 -6.17 -4.58 -13.42
CA SER A 30 -7.49 -4.65 -14.06
C SER A 30 -8.36 -3.48 -13.61
N PRO A 31 -9.45 -3.17 -14.34
CA PRO A 31 -10.51 -2.31 -13.83
C PRO A 31 -11.10 -2.84 -12.50
N GLN A 32 -11.73 -1.95 -11.75
CA GLN A 32 -12.40 -2.29 -10.48
C GLN A 32 -13.61 -3.20 -10.73
N ALA A 33 -13.71 -4.29 -9.97
CA ALA A 33 -14.83 -5.24 -10.01
C ALA A 33 -14.79 -6.16 -8.78
N ALA A 34 -15.80 -7.03 -8.61
CA ALA A 34 -15.79 -8.07 -7.57
C ALA A 34 -14.61 -9.05 -7.72
N GLN A 35 -14.14 -9.30 -8.95
CA GLN A 35 -12.91 -10.05 -9.25
C GLN A 35 -11.90 -9.14 -9.94
N VAL A 36 -10.67 -9.07 -9.42
CA VAL A 36 -9.60 -8.20 -9.93
C VAL A 36 -8.32 -9.00 -10.17
N SER A 37 -7.44 -8.47 -11.03
CA SER A 37 -6.08 -8.94 -11.20
C SER A 37 -5.15 -8.16 -10.28
N SER A 38 -4.48 -8.82 -9.35
CA SER A 38 -3.56 -8.18 -8.40
C SER A 38 -2.44 -9.14 -7.99
N GLY A 39 -1.19 -8.66 -7.97
CA GLY A 39 -0.03 -9.52 -7.68
C GLY A 39 0.14 -10.70 -8.64
N GLY A 40 -0.30 -10.56 -9.90
CA GLY A 40 -0.23 -11.63 -10.91
C GLY A 40 -1.30 -12.73 -10.78
N GLN A 41 -2.27 -12.58 -9.87
CA GLN A 41 -3.33 -13.55 -9.62
C GLN A 41 -4.72 -12.93 -9.77
N ARG A 42 -5.73 -13.75 -10.06
CA ARG A 42 -7.14 -13.34 -9.99
C ARG A 42 -7.66 -13.57 -8.58
N VAL A 43 -8.16 -12.52 -7.95
CA VAL A 43 -8.64 -12.53 -6.56
C VAL A 43 -10.02 -11.86 -6.45
N LEU A 44 -10.77 -12.18 -5.39
CA LEU A 44 -12.02 -11.49 -5.07
C LEU A 44 -11.73 -10.26 -4.20
N ASN A 45 -12.32 -9.10 -4.55
CA ASN A 45 -12.11 -7.84 -3.87
C ASN A 45 -13.27 -7.51 -2.92
N PHE A 46 -13.04 -7.67 -1.62
CA PHE A 46 -14.01 -7.37 -0.56
C PHE A 46 -13.69 -6.07 0.21
N CYS A 47 -12.71 -5.29 -0.23
CA CYS A 47 -12.29 -4.04 0.45
C CYS A 47 -12.45 -2.81 -0.45
N ALA A 48 -13.31 -2.87 -1.47
CA ALA A 48 -13.62 -1.74 -2.33
C ALA A 48 -14.84 -0.95 -1.86
N ASN A 49 -14.87 0.34 -2.19
CA ASN A 49 -16.03 1.21 -2.05
C ASN A 49 -16.92 1.20 -3.32
N ASN A 50 -16.85 0.15 -4.15
CA ASN A 50 -17.65 -0.01 -5.38
C ASN A 50 -18.90 -0.84 -5.08
N TYR A 51 -19.92 -0.20 -4.53
CA TYR A 51 -21.07 -0.86 -3.90
C TYR A 51 -22.15 -1.39 -4.85
N LEU A 52 -22.36 -0.71 -5.98
CA LEU A 52 -23.33 -1.09 -7.03
C LEU A 52 -22.62 -1.80 -8.18
#